data_AF-A0A818C451-F1
#
_entry.id   AF-A0A818C451-F1
#
_cell.length_a   1.000
_cell.length_b   1.000
_cell.length_c   1.000
_cell.angle_alpha   90.00
_cell.angle_beta   90.00
_cell.angle_gamma   90.00
#
_symmetry.space_group_name_H-M   'P 1'
#
loop_
_entity.id
_entity.type
_entity.pdbx_description
1 polymer ?
#
loop_
_entity_poly.entity_id
_entity_poly.type
_entity_poly.pdbx_seq_one_letter_code
_entity_poly.pdbx_strand_id
1 'polypeptide(L)'
;MCKCTNFPLFTLIDISYLSKPRSSLNQDLFCTYSSDQIKEKKITTFEQLKYFYYRFRTLTFANYPNIPTKAFQFVHFETQSVKQTHKTNNRNVIAFVNIKHTEPGIFEELSLSDSQDQLIISFLNSPTLYYAHGALSKLNCYEFKLINTNPQIPIDFFYQTISIHHLIINNPSFSGFLPPSNYKSLFIFQIYKLSIRDISVRQLRGKHFPIVFNSVYELTLENYNVNGGFRSFNNRELAQCFPQLRSLKIFSRSIQNIVSRMFEHLSQLEYLSVNGIITIENNAFFNLYHLKELNLGENILRLDPYAFIHMNTNILLLNQSDNFQLNDDKNFCTFVQFSPSTNLKTFVQFSNNLSYCSCTLRYLYRHLDKSLMSLTPYCYSNSSLYILTQEERICHFEKRLLQCDILPDEGITIYGKYYNVSYFYQQQITKQKNQLSNFFRHRIYYIVLLPILIIILCLIIRQQKNRHNNTYRHLHRLLKRRIISRNENISTNETFDIIYHHTTEIFDPMSSRAYIATSV
;
A
#
# COMPACT_ATOMS: atom_id res chain seq x y z
N MET A 1 8.21 -66.38 1.90
CA MET A 1 8.73 -65.22 2.67
C MET A 1 9.64 -64.40 1.75
N CYS A 2 9.09 -63.40 1.06
CA CYS A 2 9.87 -62.39 0.32
C CYS A 2 9.39 -61.03 0.82
N LYS A 3 10.29 -60.25 1.41
CA LYS A 3 10.01 -58.90 1.88
C LYS A 3 9.86 -57.97 0.67
N CYS A 4 8.65 -57.52 0.39
CA CYS A 4 8.43 -56.34 -0.45
C CYS A 4 8.78 -55.11 0.41
N THR A 5 9.84 -54.41 0.01
CA THR A 5 10.17 -53.09 0.55
C THR A 5 9.14 -52.08 0.06
N ASN A 6 8.61 -51.30 1.00
CA ASN A 6 7.64 -50.22 0.76
C ASN A 6 8.16 -49.21 -0.27
N PHE A 7 7.52 -49.18 -1.44
CA PHE A 7 7.49 -48.02 -2.32
C PHE A 7 6.01 -47.61 -2.49
N PRO A 8 5.64 -46.32 -2.36
CA PRO A 8 4.29 -45.88 -2.65
C PRO A 8 4.09 -45.90 -4.17
N LEU A 9 3.40 -46.92 -4.67
CA LEU A 9 2.90 -46.95 -6.04
C LEU A 9 1.74 -45.94 -6.13
N PHE A 10 1.98 -44.79 -6.75
CA PHE A 10 0.90 -43.86 -7.07
C PHE A 10 0.11 -44.41 -8.27
N THR A 11 -1.11 -44.88 -8.02
CA THR A 11 -2.09 -45.17 -9.06
C THR A 11 -2.66 -43.87 -9.62
N LEU A 12 -2.40 -43.59 -10.90
CA LEU A 12 -3.07 -42.53 -11.67
C LEU A 12 -4.45 -43.03 -12.11
N ILE A 13 -5.51 -42.41 -11.56
CA ILE A 13 -6.90 -42.64 -12.00
C ILE A 13 -7.25 -41.57 -13.03
N ASP A 14 -7.67 -42.01 -14.22
CA ASP A 14 -8.27 -41.15 -15.23
C ASP A 14 -9.67 -40.71 -14.77
N ILE A 15 -9.82 -39.42 -14.49
CA ILE A 15 -11.04 -38.84 -13.91
C ILE A 15 -12.19 -38.79 -14.94
N SER A 16 -11.90 -39.06 -16.22
CA SER A 16 -12.93 -39.16 -17.27
C SER A 16 -13.85 -40.38 -17.15
N TYR A 17 -13.50 -41.36 -16.30
CA TYR A 17 -14.32 -42.56 -16.04
C TYR A 17 -15.27 -42.46 -14.85
N LEU A 18 -15.24 -41.38 -14.06
CA LEU A 18 -16.03 -41.24 -12.83
C LEU A 18 -17.47 -40.73 -13.05
N SER A 19 -17.88 -40.44 -14.28
CA SER A 19 -19.21 -39.90 -14.60
C SER A 19 -20.20 -40.89 -15.21
N LYS A 20 -19.89 -42.20 -15.27
CA LYS A 20 -20.86 -43.23 -15.70
C LYS A 20 -21.32 -44.10 -14.52
N PRO A 21 -22.61 -44.46 -14.45
CA PRO A 21 -23.13 -45.29 -13.37
C PRO A 21 -22.48 -46.68 -13.42
N ARG A 22 -22.06 -47.17 -12.24
CA ARG A 22 -21.40 -48.45 -12.05
C ARG A 22 -22.34 -49.60 -12.45
N SER A 23 -22.00 -50.35 -13.50
CA SER A 23 -22.54 -51.69 -13.74
C SER A 23 -21.58 -52.74 -13.19
N SER A 24 -22.13 -53.87 -12.72
CA SER A 24 -21.43 -54.95 -12.02
C SER A 24 -20.56 -55.84 -12.92
N LEU A 25 -20.17 -55.38 -14.12
CA LEU A 25 -19.45 -56.18 -15.13
C LEU A 25 -18.02 -55.70 -15.41
N ASN A 26 -17.50 -54.70 -14.69
CA ASN A 26 -16.17 -54.11 -14.94
C ASN A 26 -15.14 -54.35 -13.82
N GLN A 27 -15.19 -55.48 -13.10
CA GLN A 27 -14.19 -55.80 -12.07
C GLN A 27 -12.96 -56.59 -12.56
N ASP A 28 -12.96 -57.10 -13.79
CA ASP A 28 -11.84 -57.87 -14.32
C ASP A 28 -11.13 -57.14 -15.46
N LEU A 29 -10.29 -56.16 -15.12
CA LEU A 29 -9.35 -55.59 -16.08
C LEU A 29 -8.06 -55.10 -15.42
N PHE A 30 -7.60 -55.83 -14.40
CA PHE A 30 -6.24 -55.70 -13.86
C PHE A 30 -5.78 -57.05 -13.32
N CYS A 31 -5.37 -57.97 -14.21
CA CYS A 31 -4.40 -59.05 -13.95
C CYS A 31 -4.34 -60.04 -15.13
N THR A 32 -3.79 -59.65 -16.28
CA THR A 32 -3.24 -60.62 -17.24
C THR A 32 -2.17 -59.94 -18.08
N TYR A 33 -0.90 -60.12 -17.73
CA TYR A 33 0.24 -60.22 -18.66
C TYR A 33 1.52 -60.42 -17.82
N SER A 34 1.74 -61.65 -17.36
CA SER A 34 3.03 -62.10 -16.82
C SER A 34 3.02 -63.62 -16.61
N SER A 35 2.99 -64.37 -17.71
CA SER A 35 3.48 -65.75 -17.80
C SER A 35 3.17 -66.21 -19.21
N ASP A 36 4.15 -66.27 -20.11
CA ASP A 36 4.30 -67.38 -21.07
C ASP A 36 5.25 -67.07 -22.24
N GLN A 37 5.72 -65.83 -22.41
CA GLN A 37 6.77 -65.56 -23.41
C GLN A 37 7.83 -64.55 -22.93
N ILE A 38 8.63 -64.95 -21.94
CA ILE A 38 9.97 -64.38 -21.76
C ILE A 38 10.93 -65.54 -21.44
N LYS A 39 11.20 -66.38 -22.45
CA LYS A 39 12.51 -67.03 -22.51
C LYS A 39 13.46 -66.03 -23.17
N GLU A 40 14.51 -65.68 -22.43
CA GLU A 40 15.71 -65.01 -22.91
C GLU A 40 15.62 -63.53 -23.34
N LYS A 41 15.38 -62.64 -22.37
CA LYS A 41 16.23 -61.45 -22.17
C LYS A 41 15.85 -60.74 -20.86
N LYS A 42 16.83 -60.53 -19.99
CA LYS A 42 16.70 -59.67 -18.80
C LYS A 42 16.52 -58.22 -19.29
N ILE A 43 15.26 -57.79 -19.39
CA ILE A 43 14.91 -56.38 -19.58
C ILE A 43 15.18 -55.68 -18.24
N THR A 44 16.04 -54.65 -18.25
CA THR A 44 16.33 -53.86 -17.06
C THR A 44 15.14 -52.98 -16.70
N THR A 45 15.02 -52.57 -15.43
CA THR A 45 14.01 -51.60 -14.95
C THR A 45 13.98 -50.31 -15.76
N PHE A 46 15.10 -49.96 -16.41
CA PHE A 46 15.23 -48.82 -17.31
C PHE A 46 14.46 -48.99 -18.64
N GLU A 47 14.50 -50.18 -19.24
CA GLU A 47 13.77 -50.49 -20.48
C GLU A 47 12.26 -50.57 -20.24
N GLN A 48 11.82 -51.03 -19.06
CA GLN A 48 10.41 -51.00 -18.65
C GLN A 48 9.89 -49.56 -18.47
N LEU A 49 10.73 -48.65 -17.95
CA LEU A 49 10.44 -47.22 -17.83
C LEU A 49 10.36 -46.53 -19.20
N LYS A 50 11.26 -46.91 -20.12
CA LYS A 50 11.26 -46.43 -21.51
C LYS A 50 9.98 -46.85 -22.25
N TYR A 51 9.51 -48.06 -22.00
CA TYR A 51 8.25 -48.58 -22.55
C TYR A 51 7.01 -47.89 -21.95
N PHE A 52 7.03 -47.57 -20.64
CA PHE A 52 5.98 -46.79 -19.98
C PHE A 52 5.90 -45.34 -20.51
N TYR A 53 7.06 -44.74 -20.81
CA TYR A 53 7.19 -43.38 -21.32
C TYR A 53 6.69 -43.22 -22.76
N TYR A 54 6.83 -44.26 -23.60
CA TYR A 54 6.36 -44.22 -24.99
C TYR A 54 4.83 -44.28 -25.14
N ARG A 55 4.10 -44.76 -24.12
CA ARG A 55 2.64 -44.97 -24.21
C ARG A 55 1.79 -43.81 -23.68
N PHE A 56 2.34 -42.92 -22.83
CA PHE A 56 1.63 -41.73 -22.36
C PHE A 56 2.03 -40.48 -23.17
N ARG A 57 1.35 -40.28 -24.30
CA ARG A 57 1.56 -39.14 -25.23
C ARG A 57 1.25 -37.76 -24.63
N THR A 58 0.66 -37.68 -23.45
CA THR A 58 0.39 -36.41 -22.73
C THR A 58 0.27 -36.67 -21.23
N LEU A 59 1.27 -36.25 -20.45
CA LEU A 59 1.12 -36.04 -19.01
C LEU A 59 0.83 -34.55 -18.80
N THR A 60 -0.46 -34.19 -18.86
CA THR A 60 -0.92 -32.87 -18.39
C THR A 60 -1.06 -32.91 -16.87
N PHE A 61 -0.12 -32.29 -16.16
CA PHE A 61 -0.30 -32.00 -14.74
C PHE A 61 -1.19 -30.76 -14.60
N ALA A 62 -2.50 -30.96 -14.65
CA ALA A 62 -3.45 -29.93 -14.26
C ALA A 62 -3.71 -30.02 -12.74
N ASN A 63 -3.57 -28.89 -12.04
CA ASN A 63 -4.04 -28.65 -10.67
C ASN A 63 -3.34 -29.39 -9.51
N TYR A 64 -2.01 -29.28 -9.40
CA TYR A 64 -1.35 -29.46 -8.11
C TYR A 64 -0.55 -28.20 -7.73
N PRO A 65 -0.94 -27.46 -6.66
CA PRO A 65 -0.22 -26.27 -6.23
C PRO A 65 1.16 -26.57 -5.64
N ASN A 66 1.39 -27.82 -5.19
CA ASN A 66 2.67 -28.28 -4.68
C ASN A 66 3.03 -29.60 -5.38
N ILE A 67 3.86 -29.53 -6.42
CA ILE A 67 4.44 -30.70 -7.06
C ILE A 67 5.51 -31.26 -6.11
N PRO A 68 5.43 -32.52 -5.64
CA PRO A 68 6.45 -33.08 -4.77
C PRO A 68 7.76 -33.21 -5.55
N THR A 69 8.73 -32.35 -5.20
CA THR A 69 10.06 -32.24 -5.83
C THR A 69 10.83 -33.57 -5.85
N LYS A 70 10.52 -34.49 -4.93
CA LYS A 70 11.13 -35.84 -4.88
C LYS A 70 10.76 -36.73 -6.06
N ALA A 71 9.59 -36.54 -6.69
CA ALA A 71 9.16 -37.36 -7.84
C ALA A 71 9.95 -37.02 -9.13
N PHE A 72 10.50 -35.81 -9.22
CA PHE A 72 11.27 -35.34 -10.38
C PHE A 72 12.78 -35.55 -10.23
N GLN A 73 13.24 -36.03 -9.07
CA GLN A 73 14.66 -36.28 -8.81
C GLN A 73 15.23 -37.44 -9.64
N PHE A 74 14.35 -38.28 -10.21
CA PHE A 74 14.71 -39.45 -11.01
C PHE A 74 14.28 -39.37 -12.49
N VAL A 75 13.67 -38.26 -12.91
CA VAL A 75 13.35 -38.04 -14.33
C VAL A 75 14.51 -37.26 -14.95
N HIS A 76 15.46 -37.98 -15.52
CA HIS A 76 16.48 -37.39 -16.37
C HIS A 76 15.78 -36.94 -17.66
N PHE A 77 15.38 -35.66 -17.71
CA PHE A 77 15.06 -35.06 -19.00
C PHE A 77 16.37 -35.03 -19.79
N GLU A 78 16.37 -35.59 -21.01
CA GLU A 78 17.39 -35.26 -21.99
C GLU A 78 17.45 -33.74 -22.07
N THR A 79 18.66 -33.21 -22.03
CA THR A 79 19.04 -31.87 -21.56
C THR A 79 18.40 -30.69 -22.30
N GLN A 80 17.62 -30.93 -23.36
CA GLN A 80 16.94 -29.93 -24.16
C GLN A 80 15.69 -30.59 -24.78
N SER A 81 14.51 -30.50 -24.15
CA SER A 81 13.27 -30.89 -24.83
C SER A 81 12.16 -29.88 -24.59
N VAL A 82 11.87 -29.10 -25.64
CA VAL A 82 10.67 -28.27 -25.72
C VAL A 82 9.57 -29.14 -26.31
N LYS A 83 8.56 -29.52 -25.51
CA LYS A 83 7.42 -30.31 -25.99
C LYS A 83 6.24 -29.39 -26.32
N GLN A 84 5.93 -29.27 -27.61
CA GLN A 84 4.70 -28.64 -28.07
C GLN A 84 3.53 -29.60 -27.84
N THR A 85 2.55 -29.21 -27.01
CA THR A 85 1.33 -29.99 -26.86
C THR A 85 0.30 -29.54 -27.90
N HIS A 86 0.10 -30.35 -28.95
CA HIS A 86 -0.99 -30.14 -29.90
C HIS A 86 -2.32 -30.52 -29.26
N LYS A 87 -2.93 -29.59 -28.52
CA LYS A 87 -4.39 -29.60 -28.29
C LYS A 87 -5.02 -28.63 -29.27
N THR A 88 -5.94 -29.15 -30.08
CA THR A 88 -6.52 -28.48 -31.25
C THR A 88 -7.25 -27.16 -30.97
N ASN A 89 -7.57 -26.84 -29.71
CA ASN A 89 -8.36 -25.64 -29.37
C ASN A 89 -7.74 -24.72 -28.30
N ASN A 90 -6.53 -24.99 -27.79
CA ASN A 90 -5.79 -24.09 -26.89
C ASN A 90 -4.30 -24.47 -26.96
N ARG A 91 -3.51 -23.67 -27.68
CA ARG A 91 -2.06 -23.90 -27.87
C ARG A 91 -1.28 -23.31 -26.70
N ASN A 92 -1.38 -23.98 -25.56
CA ASN A 92 -0.50 -23.67 -24.43
C ASN A 92 0.79 -24.47 -24.62
N VAL A 93 1.93 -23.79 -24.73
CA VAL A 93 3.24 -24.43 -24.71
C VAL A 93 3.80 -24.32 -23.30
N ILE A 94 4.09 -25.45 -22.68
CA ILE A 94 4.72 -25.51 -21.36
C ILE A 94 6.15 -26.00 -21.55
N ALA A 95 7.12 -25.15 -21.27
CA ALA A 95 8.52 -25.51 -21.24
C ALA A 95 9.00 -25.60 -19.78
N PHE A 96 9.50 -26.77 -19.39
CA PHE A 96 10.21 -26.95 -18.14
C PHE A 96 11.69 -26.85 -18.42
N VAL A 97 12.33 -25.83 -17.85
CA VAL A 97 13.76 -25.58 -18.06
C VAL A 97 14.47 -25.89 -16.75
N ASN A 98 15.13 -27.05 -16.70
CA ASN A 98 16.07 -27.41 -15.64
C ASN A 98 17.49 -27.36 -16.21
N ILE A 99 17.92 -26.18 -16.64
CA ILE A 99 19.22 -25.99 -17.26
C ILE A 99 20.01 -24.97 -16.43
N LYS A 100 21.29 -25.25 -16.18
CA LYS A 100 22.19 -24.31 -15.49
C LYS A 100 22.55 -23.11 -16.38
N HIS A 101 22.55 -23.30 -17.70
CA HIS A 101 22.85 -22.30 -18.72
C HIS A 101 21.84 -22.42 -19.87
N THR A 102 21.13 -21.35 -20.21
CA THR A 102 20.39 -21.35 -21.48
C THR A 102 21.37 -21.05 -22.62
N GLU A 103 21.31 -21.81 -23.70
CA GLU A 103 22.01 -21.53 -24.95
C GLU A 103 21.20 -20.54 -25.80
N PRO A 104 21.85 -19.68 -26.61
CA PRO A 104 21.15 -18.83 -27.56
C PRO A 104 20.37 -19.70 -28.55
N GLY A 105 19.16 -19.27 -28.90
CA GLY A 105 18.32 -19.99 -29.85
C GLY A 105 17.58 -21.22 -29.31
N ILE A 106 17.62 -21.53 -28.00
CA ILE A 106 16.82 -22.64 -27.43
C ILE A 106 15.32 -22.54 -27.79
N PHE A 107 14.81 -21.32 -27.97
CA PHE A 107 13.43 -21.08 -28.36
C PHE A 107 13.28 -20.61 -29.82
N GLU A 108 14.34 -20.64 -30.64
CA GLU A 108 14.24 -20.28 -32.06
C GLU A 108 13.31 -21.19 -32.85
N GLU A 109 13.21 -22.46 -32.45
CA GLU A 109 12.29 -23.41 -33.07
C GLU A 109 10.83 -23.23 -32.60
N LEU A 110 10.60 -22.48 -31.52
CA LEU A 110 9.24 -22.14 -31.06
C LEU A 110 8.65 -21.04 -31.95
N SER A 111 8.13 -21.45 -33.10
CA SER A 111 7.30 -20.60 -33.95
C SER A 111 5.89 -20.43 -33.35
N LEU A 112 5.80 -19.61 -32.31
CA LEU A 112 4.54 -19.03 -31.88
C LEU A 112 4.30 -17.83 -32.80
N SER A 113 3.41 -18.01 -33.76
CA SER A 113 3.05 -16.98 -34.74
C SER A 113 1.62 -16.49 -34.55
N ASP A 114 0.81 -17.20 -33.74
CA ASP A 114 -0.57 -16.82 -33.49
C ASP A 114 -0.65 -15.85 -32.30
N SER A 115 -1.42 -14.79 -32.51
CA SER A 115 -1.79 -13.79 -31.51
C SER A 115 -2.57 -14.35 -30.32
N GLN A 116 -2.94 -15.64 -30.32
CA GLN A 116 -3.59 -16.32 -29.20
C GLN A 116 -2.68 -17.31 -28.46
N ASP A 117 -1.46 -17.53 -28.95
CA ASP A 117 -0.55 -18.51 -28.37
C ASP A 117 -0.11 -18.08 -26.96
N GLN A 118 -0.09 -19.06 -26.03
CA GLN A 118 0.39 -18.86 -24.66
C GLN A 118 1.65 -19.69 -24.43
N LEU A 119 2.71 -19.05 -23.94
CA LEU A 119 3.96 -19.69 -23.59
C LEU A 119 4.20 -19.57 -22.08
N ILE A 120 4.31 -20.72 -21.42
CA ILE A 120 4.65 -20.79 -20.00
C ILE A 120 6.02 -21.44 -19.87
N ILE A 121 6.98 -20.69 -19.34
CA ILE A 121 8.30 -21.20 -18.97
C ILE A 121 8.38 -21.29 -17.46
N SER A 122 8.52 -22.51 -16.96
CA SER A 122 8.77 -22.79 -15.55
C SER A 122 10.23 -23.19 -15.38
N PHE A 123 10.98 -22.40 -14.63
CA PHE A 123 12.34 -22.73 -14.25
C PHE A 123 12.32 -23.58 -12.97
N LEU A 124 12.88 -24.78 -13.04
CA LEU A 124 12.93 -25.69 -11.91
C LEU A 124 14.30 -25.58 -11.24
N ASN A 125 14.36 -25.07 -10.01
CA ASN A 125 15.54 -25.11 -9.13
C ASN A 125 16.86 -24.59 -9.72
N SER A 126 16.84 -23.54 -10.56
CA SER A 126 18.07 -22.93 -11.11
C SER A 126 18.26 -21.51 -10.58
N PRO A 127 18.85 -21.33 -9.37
CA PRO A 127 19.06 -20.01 -8.77
C PRO A 127 20.09 -19.14 -9.51
N THR A 128 20.77 -19.70 -10.52
CA THR A 128 21.85 -19.07 -11.28
C THR A 128 21.65 -19.27 -12.78
N LEU A 129 20.41 -19.20 -13.26
CA LEU A 129 20.14 -19.37 -14.68
C LEU A 129 20.83 -18.27 -15.50
N TYR A 130 21.85 -18.62 -16.26
CA TYR A 130 22.46 -17.67 -17.20
C TYR A 130 21.56 -17.60 -18.44
N TYR A 131 20.91 -16.46 -18.61
CA TYR A 131 20.12 -16.17 -19.80
C TYR A 131 21.06 -15.91 -20.97
N ALA A 132 20.95 -16.72 -22.03
CA ALA A 132 21.63 -16.43 -23.27
C ALA A 132 21.01 -15.21 -23.93
N HIS A 133 21.87 -14.42 -24.56
CA HIS A 133 21.45 -13.31 -25.41
C HIS A 133 20.55 -13.83 -26.54
N GLY A 134 19.39 -13.21 -26.72
CA GLY A 134 18.48 -13.57 -27.82
C GLY A 134 17.82 -14.95 -27.69
N ALA A 135 17.74 -15.51 -26.48
CA ALA A 135 17.09 -16.80 -26.27
C ALA A 135 15.64 -16.85 -26.82
N LEU A 136 14.92 -15.72 -26.79
CA LEU A 136 13.54 -15.56 -27.28
C LEU A 136 13.46 -14.81 -28.62
N SER A 137 14.47 -14.97 -29.48
CA SER A 137 14.46 -14.33 -30.80
C SER A 137 13.23 -14.77 -31.61
N LYS A 138 12.61 -13.83 -32.32
CA LYS A 138 11.41 -14.04 -33.15
C LYS A 138 10.13 -14.45 -32.39
N LEU A 139 10.15 -14.48 -31.05
CA LEU A 139 8.95 -14.81 -30.28
C LEU A 139 7.84 -13.77 -30.52
N ASN A 140 6.65 -14.27 -30.87
CA ASN A 140 5.42 -13.51 -30.94
C ASN A 140 4.30 -14.27 -30.20
N CYS A 141 3.83 -13.77 -29.07
CA CYS A 141 2.80 -14.48 -28.31
C CYS A 141 1.86 -13.55 -27.56
N TYR A 142 0.68 -14.07 -27.23
CA TYR A 142 -0.29 -13.35 -26.43
C TYR A 142 0.16 -13.25 -24.98
N GLU A 143 0.43 -14.40 -24.36
CA GLU A 143 0.81 -14.47 -22.95
C GLU A 143 2.14 -15.20 -22.82
N PHE A 144 3.10 -14.55 -22.17
CA PHE A 144 4.37 -15.14 -21.81
C PHE A 144 4.55 -15.13 -20.30
N LYS A 145 4.56 -16.32 -19.70
CA LYS A 145 4.62 -16.48 -18.25
C LYS A 145 5.94 -17.10 -17.82
N LEU A 146 6.65 -16.38 -16.97
CA LEU A 146 7.88 -16.77 -16.31
C LEU A 146 7.59 -17.18 -14.87
N ILE A 147 7.88 -18.43 -14.51
CA ILE A 147 7.64 -18.96 -13.16
C ILE A 147 8.96 -19.38 -12.52
N ASN A 148 9.16 -19.00 -11.25
CA ASN A 148 10.35 -19.36 -10.44
C ASN A 148 11.67 -18.95 -11.11
N THR A 149 11.71 -17.79 -11.76
CA THR A 149 12.92 -17.25 -12.40
C THR A 149 14.01 -16.87 -11.41
N ASN A 150 15.18 -16.51 -11.93
CA ASN A 150 16.17 -15.79 -11.14
C ASN A 150 15.62 -14.47 -10.58
N PRO A 151 16.16 -14.00 -9.44
CA PRO A 151 15.83 -12.70 -8.86
C PRO A 151 16.00 -11.55 -9.85
N GLN A 152 16.94 -11.65 -10.77
CA GLN A 152 17.16 -10.64 -11.80
C GLN A 152 17.10 -11.26 -13.19
N ILE A 153 16.40 -10.58 -14.10
CA ILE A 153 16.20 -11.02 -15.48
C ILE A 153 16.98 -10.07 -16.40
N PRO A 154 18.04 -10.50 -17.08
CA PRO A 154 18.72 -9.73 -18.12
C PRO A 154 17.75 -9.31 -19.21
N ILE A 155 17.75 -8.01 -19.55
CA ILE A 155 16.89 -7.52 -20.63
C ILE A 155 17.26 -8.13 -21.99
N ASP A 156 18.54 -8.52 -22.14
CA ASP A 156 19.08 -9.23 -23.29
C ASP A 156 18.38 -10.57 -23.57
N PHE A 157 17.67 -11.12 -22.58
CA PHE A 157 16.84 -12.30 -22.73
C PHE A 157 15.71 -12.09 -23.75
N PHE A 158 15.19 -10.86 -23.84
CA PHE A 158 14.12 -10.45 -24.77
C PHE A 158 14.68 -9.84 -26.07
N TYR A 159 15.99 -9.96 -26.31
CA TYR A 159 16.59 -9.46 -27.54
C TYR A 159 15.96 -10.14 -28.76
N GLN A 160 15.59 -9.35 -29.77
CA GLN A 160 14.90 -9.81 -30.99
C GLN A 160 13.51 -10.43 -30.80
N THR A 161 12.91 -10.33 -29.61
CA THR A 161 11.50 -10.66 -29.43
C THR A 161 10.64 -9.68 -30.23
N ILE A 162 9.71 -10.19 -31.05
CA ILE A 162 8.87 -9.35 -31.92
C ILE A 162 7.87 -8.59 -31.05
N SER A 163 7.03 -9.35 -30.32
CA SER A 163 6.01 -8.80 -29.44
C SER A 163 5.54 -9.81 -28.41
N ILE A 164 5.30 -9.34 -27.20
CA ILE A 164 4.62 -10.07 -26.14
C ILE A 164 3.42 -9.24 -25.73
N HIS A 165 2.20 -9.73 -25.93
CA HIS A 165 1.05 -8.95 -25.48
C HIS A 165 1.03 -8.83 -23.94
N HIS A 166 1.25 -9.92 -23.21
CA HIS A 166 1.21 -9.95 -21.76
C HIS A 166 2.37 -10.74 -21.18
N LEU A 167 3.32 -10.03 -20.56
CA LEU A 167 4.42 -10.65 -19.81
C LEU A 167 4.01 -10.81 -18.34
N ILE A 168 4.00 -12.04 -17.84
CA ILE A 168 3.72 -12.37 -16.45
C ILE A 168 4.97 -12.94 -15.79
N ILE A 169 5.51 -12.24 -14.81
CA ILE A 169 6.64 -12.70 -13.99
C ILE A 169 6.08 -13.14 -12.64
N ASN A 170 6.11 -14.43 -12.37
CA ASN A 170 5.74 -15.01 -11.09
C ASN A 170 6.98 -15.53 -10.38
N ASN A 171 7.62 -14.65 -9.60
CA ASN A 171 8.85 -14.98 -8.91
C ASN A 171 8.96 -14.24 -7.57
N PRO A 172 8.89 -14.95 -6.44
CA PRO A 172 8.97 -14.35 -5.11
C PRO A 172 10.31 -13.70 -4.79
N SER A 173 11.33 -13.98 -5.60
CA SER A 173 12.65 -13.37 -5.47
C SER A 173 12.87 -12.19 -6.42
N PHE A 174 11.91 -11.83 -7.27
CA PHE A 174 12.10 -10.82 -8.30
C PHE A 174 12.53 -9.48 -7.70
N SER A 175 13.72 -9.06 -8.10
CA SER A 175 14.42 -7.86 -7.66
C SER A 175 14.60 -6.82 -8.77
N GLY A 176 14.28 -7.15 -10.02
CA GLY A 176 14.34 -6.23 -11.16
C GLY A 176 14.90 -6.86 -12.43
N PHE A 177 14.99 -6.06 -13.48
CA PHE A 177 15.71 -6.45 -14.70
C PHE A 177 17.18 -6.01 -14.61
N LEU A 178 18.09 -6.78 -15.20
CA LEU A 178 19.47 -6.35 -15.39
C LEU A 178 19.57 -5.49 -16.66
N PRO A 179 20.41 -4.44 -16.63
CA PRO A 179 20.67 -3.63 -17.81
C PRO A 179 21.26 -4.49 -18.93
N PRO A 180 21.15 -4.03 -20.19
CA PRO A 180 21.72 -4.76 -21.31
C PRO A 180 23.24 -4.84 -21.18
N SER A 181 23.82 -5.98 -21.56
CA SER A 181 25.29 -6.15 -21.58
C SER A 181 25.97 -5.17 -22.54
N ASN A 182 25.26 -4.75 -23.59
CA ASN A 182 25.73 -3.78 -24.57
C ASN A 182 24.80 -2.56 -24.64
N TYR A 183 25.19 -1.44 -24.02
CA TYR A 183 24.42 -0.19 -24.01
C TYR A 183 24.26 0.47 -25.39
N LYS A 184 24.98 0.02 -26.42
CA LYS A 184 24.91 0.60 -27.78
C LYS A 184 23.72 0.09 -28.60
N SER A 185 23.15 -1.07 -28.28
CA SER A 185 22.02 -1.60 -29.04
C SER A 185 20.71 -0.98 -28.56
N LEU A 186 19.97 -0.35 -29.48
CA LEU A 186 18.59 0.07 -29.25
C LEU A 186 17.72 -1.19 -29.07
N PHE A 187 17.28 -1.42 -27.84
CA PHE A 187 16.32 -2.49 -27.53
C PHE A 187 14.92 -2.03 -27.91
N ILE A 188 14.40 -2.58 -29.01
CA ILE A 188 13.03 -2.36 -29.45
C ILE A 188 12.34 -3.72 -29.35
N PHE A 189 11.63 -3.93 -28.25
CA PHE A 189 10.69 -5.04 -28.14
C PHE A 189 9.39 -4.51 -27.56
N GLN A 190 8.28 -5.08 -28.01
CA GLN A 190 6.96 -4.56 -27.68
C GLN A 190 6.34 -5.43 -26.58
N ILE A 191 6.12 -4.83 -25.41
CA ILE A 191 5.28 -5.41 -24.35
C ILE A 191 4.11 -4.48 -24.12
N TYR A 192 2.90 -5.01 -24.14
CA TYR A 192 1.69 -4.22 -23.95
C TYR A 192 1.18 -4.24 -22.50
N LYS A 193 1.26 -5.42 -21.85
CA LYS A 193 0.89 -5.64 -20.45
C LYS A 193 2.04 -6.29 -19.69
N LEU A 194 2.32 -5.79 -18.50
CA LEU A 194 3.33 -6.35 -17.61
C LEU A 194 2.69 -6.66 -16.24
N SER A 195 2.76 -7.91 -15.82
CA SER A 195 2.33 -8.34 -14.49
C SER A 195 3.50 -8.95 -13.74
N ILE A 196 3.78 -8.44 -12.55
CA ILE A 196 4.86 -8.92 -11.68
C ILE A 196 4.25 -9.35 -10.36
N ARG A 197 4.45 -10.60 -9.98
CA ARG A 197 3.97 -11.21 -8.74
C ARG A 197 5.11 -11.47 -7.78
N ASP A 198 4.85 -11.17 -6.52
CA ASP A 198 5.70 -11.41 -5.36
C ASP A 198 7.07 -10.69 -5.43
N ILE A 199 7.02 -9.38 -5.63
CA ILE A 199 8.21 -8.52 -5.70
C ILE A 199 8.96 -8.51 -4.36
N SER A 200 10.23 -8.92 -4.38
CA SER A 200 11.07 -9.02 -3.18
C SER A 200 11.63 -7.67 -2.71
N VAL A 201 11.65 -6.67 -3.59
CA VAL A 201 12.18 -5.34 -3.27
C VAL A 201 11.18 -4.53 -2.45
N ARG A 202 11.65 -3.92 -1.36
CA ARG A 202 10.84 -3.02 -0.52
C ARG A 202 10.40 -1.75 -1.24
N GLN A 203 11.30 -1.13 -2.01
CA GLN A 203 11.03 0.11 -2.74
C GLN A 203 11.37 -0.03 -4.22
N LEU A 204 10.37 0.08 -5.12
CA LEU A 204 10.62 0.13 -6.55
C LEU A 204 11.14 1.51 -6.97
N ARG A 205 12.05 1.48 -7.94
CA ARG A 205 12.90 2.57 -8.43
C ARG A 205 13.29 2.25 -9.87
N GLY A 206 13.72 3.25 -10.63
CA GLY A 206 14.12 3.12 -12.03
C GLY A 206 15.23 2.09 -12.25
N LYS A 207 16.13 1.88 -11.28
CA LYS A 207 17.18 0.84 -11.38
C LYS A 207 16.64 -0.59 -11.57
N HIS A 208 15.39 -0.86 -11.18
CA HIS A 208 14.77 -2.18 -11.37
C HIS A 208 14.15 -2.33 -12.78
N PHE A 209 14.01 -1.22 -13.50
CA PHE A 209 13.50 -1.11 -14.86
C PHE A 209 14.53 -0.30 -15.69
N PRO A 210 15.67 -0.91 -16.06
CA PRO A 210 16.82 -0.22 -16.63
C PRO A 210 16.60 0.30 -18.05
N ILE A 211 15.42 0.06 -18.62
CA ILE A 211 14.99 0.54 -19.94
C ILE A 211 13.63 1.22 -19.84
N VAL A 212 13.29 1.99 -20.87
CA VAL A 212 11.97 2.58 -21.03
C VAL A 212 11.06 1.62 -21.79
N PHE A 213 9.95 1.23 -21.16
CA PHE A 213 8.92 0.38 -21.73
C PHE A 213 7.88 1.23 -22.47
N ASN A 214 8.22 1.66 -23.68
CA ASN A 214 7.39 2.58 -24.48
C ASN A 214 6.02 2.04 -24.89
N SER A 215 5.82 0.72 -24.88
CA SER A 215 4.58 0.07 -25.36
C SER A 215 3.65 -0.37 -24.22
N VAL A 216 4.13 -0.38 -22.97
CA VAL A 216 3.36 -0.90 -21.83
C VAL A 216 2.28 0.11 -21.45
N TYR A 217 1.02 -0.28 -21.63
CA TYR A 217 -0.13 0.53 -21.20
C TYR A 217 -0.78 0.01 -19.92
N GLU A 218 -0.54 -1.24 -19.53
CA GLU A 218 -1.06 -1.85 -18.30
C GLU A 218 0.07 -2.48 -17.47
N LEU A 219 0.18 -2.04 -16.21
CA LEU A 219 1.12 -2.56 -15.23
C LEU A 219 0.34 -3.13 -14.04
N THR A 220 0.63 -4.38 -13.69
CA THR A 220 0.07 -5.05 -12.51
C THR A 220 1.18 -5.47 -11.58
N LEU A 221 1.11 -5.01 -10.33
CA LEU A 221 2.06 -5.33 -9.26
C LEU A 221 1.32 -6.08 -8.16
N GLU A 222 1.62 -7.35 -7.99
CA GLU A 222 1.00 -8.22 -7.00
C GLU A 222 2.05 -8.66 -5.96
N ASN A 223 1.70 -8.60 -4.67
CA ASN A 223 2.55 -9.07 -3.59
C ASN A 223 1.68 -9.73 -2.50
N TYR A 224 1.55 -11.05 -2.59
CA TYR A 224 0.70 -11.84 -1.71
C TYR A 224 1.52 -12.65 -0.71
N ASN A 225 2.68 -13.17 -1.12
CA ASN A 225 3.39 -14.22 -0.38
C ASN A 225 4.64 -13.71 0.34
N VAL A 226 5.21 -12.56 -0.03
CA VAL A 226 6.47 -12.09 0.52
C VAL A 226 6.23 -11.18 1.71
N ASN A 227 6.50 -11.71 2.91
CA ASN A 227 6.49 -10.94 4.16
C ASN A 227 7.49 -9.77 4.05
N GLY A 228 6.96 -8.55 3.97
CA GLY A 228 7.77 -7.34 3.83
C GLY A 228 8.29 -7.07 2.41
N GLY A 229 7.63 -7.60 1.38
CA GLY A 229 7.89 -7.23 -0.02
C GLY A 229 7.52 -5.77 -0.32
N PHE A 230 7.26 -5.47 -1.59
CA PHE A 230 7.01 -4.11 -2.11
C PHE A 230 6.04 -3.25 -1.28
N ARG A 231 6.55 -2.11 -0.77
CA ARG A 231 5.86 -1.14 0.11
C ARG A 231 5.71 0.26 -0.46
N SER A 232 6.57 0.65 -1.39
CA SER A 232 6.52 1.99 -1.99
C SER A 232 7.28 2.03 -3.30
N PHE A 233 7.00 3.02 -4.13
CA PHE A 233 7.72 3.25 -5.38
C PHE A 233 8.05 4.72 -5.54
N ASN A 234 9.14 5.01 -6.26
CA ASN A 234 9.40 6.36 -6.76
C ASN A 234 8.51 6.59 -8.00
N ASN A 235 7.48 7.42 -7.86
CA ASN A 235 6.50 7.68 -8.91
C ASN A 235 7.09 8.34 -10.16
N ARG A 236 8.05 9.26 -9.99
CA ARG A 236 8.72 9.94 -11.10
C ARG A 236 9.57 8.99 -11.92
N GLU A 237 10.38 8.17 -11.26
CA GLU A 237 11.20 7.16 -11.94
C GLU A 237 10.31 6.10 -12.61
N LEU A 238 9.22 5.69 -11.96
CA LEU A 238 8.28 4.73 -12.56
C LEU A 238 7.60 5.31 -13.81
N ALA A 239 7.15 6.57 -13.74
CA ALA A 239 6.56 7.26 -14.89
C ALA A 239 7.55 7.40 -16.07
N GLN A 240 8.84 7.62 -15.78
CA GLN A 240 9.89 7.64 -16.79
C GLN A 240 10.09 6.28 -17.46
N CYS A 241 9.99 5.18 -16.69
CA CYS A 241 10.09 3.83 -17.22
C CYS A 241 8.85 3.41 -18.04
N PHE A 242 7.67 3.97 -17.74
CA PHE A 242 6.40 3.58 -18.36
C PHE A 242 5.61 4.81 -18.86
N PRO A 243 6.10 5.52 -19.90
CA PRO A 243 5.55 6.80 -20.34
C PRO A 243 4.15 6.71 -20.95
N GLN A 244 3.73 5.52 -21.41
CA GLN A 244 2.41 5.28 -22.01
C GLN A 244 1.44 4.56 -21.05
N LEU A 245 1.75 4.50 -19.76
CA LEU A 245 0.96 3.77 -18.78
C LEU A 245 -0.43 4.40 -18.58
N ARG A 246 -1.48 3.63 -18.86
CA ARG A 246 -2.88 4.03 -18.69
C ARG A 246 -3.60 3.25 -17.59
N SER A 247 -3.18 2.03 -17.30
CA SER A 247 -3.78 1.19 -16.27
C SER A 247 -2.73 0.71 -15.28
N LEU A 248 -2.93 1.00 -13.99
CA LEU A 248 -2.08 0.54 -12.91
C LEU A 248 -2.91 -0.24 -11.89
N LYS A 249 -2.51 -1.48 -11.64
CA LYS A 249 -3.12 -2.36 -10.65
C LYS A 249 -2.10 -2.75 -9.61
N ILE A 250 -2.39 -2.47 -8.35
CA ILE A 250 -1.51 -2.76 -7.23
C ILE A 250 -2.29 -3.60 -6.22
N PHE A 251 -1.87 -4.85 -6.03
CA PHE A 251 -2.41 -5.75 -5.04
C PHE A 251 -1.32 -6.08 -4.03
N SER A 252 -1.24 -5.33 -2.94
CA SER A 252 -0.18 -5.53 -1.94
C SER A 252 -0.75 -5.41 -0.53
N ARG A 253 -0.49 -6.42 0.30
CA ARG A 253 -0.76 -6.32 1.74
C ARG A 253 0.21 -5.40 2.49
N SER A 254 1.32 -5.04 1.84
CA SER A 254 2.38 -4.24 2.44
C SER A 254 2.24 -2.74 2.16
N ILE A 255 1.45 -2.35 1.16
CA ILE A 255 1.09 -0.95 0.89
C ILE A 255 -0.22 -0.69 1.62
N GLN A 256 -0.12 -0.18 2.84
CA GLN A 256 -1.30 0.12 3.66
C GLN A 256 -1.71 1.59 3.58
N ASN A 257 -0.79 2.46 3.14
CA ASN A 257 -1.01 3.91 3.14
C ASN A 257 -0.75 4.45 1.73
N ILE A 258 -1.73 5.16 1.18
CA ILE A 258 -1.52 6.02 0.02
C ILE A 258 -1.13 7.39 0.54
N VAL A 259 0.16 7.71 0.40
CA VAL A 259 0.71 8.99 0.84
C VAL A 259 0.39 10.12 -0.15
N SER A 260 0.55 11.36 0.31
CA SER A 260 0.35 12.54 -0.54
C SER A 260 1.15 12.43 -1.85
N ARG A 261 0.50 12.74 -2.99
CA ARG A 261 1.11 12.77 -4.33
C ARG A 261 1.76 11.46 -4.78
N MET A 262 1.37 10.32 -4.20
CA MET A 262 1.95 9.00 -4.53
C MET A 262 1.91 8.70 -6.04
N PHE A 263 0.94 9.20 -6.78
CA PHE A 263 0.76 8.93 -8.22
C PHE A 263 0.98 10.17 -9.12
N GLU A 264 1.43 11.31 -8.57
CA GLU A 264 1.44 12.62 -9.26
C GLU A 264 2.09 12.64 -10.65
N HIS A 265 3.14 11.84 -10.87
CA HIS A 265 3.86 11.80 -12.15
C HIS A 265 3.25 10.86 -13.19
N LEU A 266 2.22 10.09 -12.83
CA LEU A 266 1.51 9.17 -13.71
C LEU A 266 0.28 9.87 -14.32
N SER A 267 0.51 11.00 -14.98
CA SER A 267 -0.58 11.89 -15.44
C SER A 267 -1.48 11.26 -16.51
N GLN A 268 -0.98 10.31 -17.30
CA GLN A 268 -1.71 9.60 -18.36
C GLN A 268 -2.63 8.46 -17.85
N LEU A 269 -2.67 8.25 -16.54
CA LEU A 269 -3.31 7.11 -15.94
C LEU A 269 -4.84 7.28 -15.98
N GLU A 270 -5.50 6.32 -16.63
CA GLU A 270 -6.95 6.27 -16.82
C GLU A 270 -7.63 5.31 -15.82
N TYR A 271 -6.95 4.24 -15.41
CA TYR A 271 -7.50 3.22 -14.51
C TYR A 271 -6.52 2.91 -13.39
N LEU A 272 -6.94 3.14 -12.14
CA LEU A 272 -6.14 2.85 -10.96
C LEU A 272 -6.90 1.87 -10.06
N SER A 273 -6.32 0.70 -9.80
CA SER A 273 -6.82 -0.23 -8.81
C SER A 273 -5.75 -0.48 -7.75
N VAL A 274 -6.06 -0.23 -6.48
CA VAL A 274 -5.15 -0.42 -5.36
C VAL A 274 -5.89 -1.15 -4.24
N ASN A 275 -5.47 -2.38 -3.95
CA ASN A 275 -6.06 -3.21 -2.89
C ASN A 275 -5.11 -3.33 -1.69
N GLY A 276 -5.71 -3.47 -0.50
CA GLY A 276 -4.98 -3.60 0.77
C GLY A 276 -4.72 -2.27 1.49
N ILE A 277 -5.27 -1.17 0.97
CA ILE A 277 -5.12 0.17 1.55
C ILE A 277 -5.99 0.32 2.79
N ILE A 278 -5.40 0.90 3.83
CA ILE A 278 -6.01 1.22 5.12
C ILE A 278 -6.18 2.74 5.27
N THR A 279 -5.20 3.53 4.82
CA THR A 279 -5.22 4.98 4.96
C THR A 279 -4.93 5.70 3.65
N ILE A 280 -5.60 6.84 3.43
CA ILE A 280 -5.38 7.72 2.28
C ILE A 280 -5.19 9.15 2.79
N GLU A 281 -4.01 9.70 2.50
CA GLU A 281 -3.62 11.07 2.89
C GLU A 281 -4.19 12.13 1.96
N ASN A 282 -4.13 13.40 2.39
CA ASN A 282 -4.46 14.54 1.56
C ASN A 282 -3.65 14.57 0.25
N ASN A 283 -4.32 14.90 -0.86
CA ASN A 283 -3.70 15.03 -2.18
C ASN A 283 -3.07 13.72 -2.69
N ALA A 284 -3.54 12.56 -2.23
CA ALA A 284 -3.06 11.25 -2.65
C ALA A 284 -3.08 11.05 -4.18
N PHE A 285 -4.14 11.55 -4.83
CA PHE A 285 -4.40 11.41 -6.27
C PHE A 285 -4.22 12.70 -7.07
N PHE A 286 -3.38 13.60 -6.55
CA PHE A 286 -3.08 14.88 -7.21
C PHE A 286 -2.55 14.69 -8.64
N ASN A 287 -2.95 15.58 -9.56
CA ASN A 287 -2.58 15.56 -10.98
C ASN A 287 -3.04 14.34 -11.81
N LEU A 288 -3.94 13.50 -11.28
CA LEU A 288 -4.54 12.41 -12.06
C LEU A 288 -5.76 12.89 -12.87
N TYR A 289 -5.52 13.78 -13.84
CA TYR A 289 -6.57 14.46 -14.60
C TYR A 289 -7.29 13.58 -15.63
N HIS A 290 -6.66 12.47 -16.05
CA HIS A 290 -7.20 11.53 -17.03
C HIS A 290 -7.87 10.29 -16.39
N LEU A 291 -7.94 10.25 -15.06
CA LEU A 291 -8.37 9.06 -14.33
C LEU A 291 -9.86 8.80 -14.49
N LYS A 292 -10.25 7.82 -15.30
CA LYS A 292 -11.65 7.45 -15.52
C LYS A 292 -12.21 6.62 -14.38
N GLU A 293 -11.39 5.72 -13.81
CA GLU A 293 -11.80 4.80 -12.77
C GLU A 293 -10.75 4.69 -11.65
N LEU A 294 -11.21 4.80 -10.41
CA LEU A 294 -10.43 4.57 -9.20
C LEU A 294 -11.08 3.49 -8.34
N ASN A 295 -10.39 2.38 -8.13
CA ASN A 295 -10.80 1.29 -7.24
C ASN A 295 -9.81 1.16 -6.09
N LEU A 296 -10.29 1.34 -4.86
CA LEU A 296 -9.45 1.37 -3.65
C LEU A 296 -9.62 0.16 -2.72
N GLY A 297 -10.29 -0.89 -3.20
CA GLY A 297 -10.50 -2.13 -2.45
C GLY A 297 -11.41 -1.96 -1.23
N GLU A 298 -11.30 -2.90 -0.28
CA GLU A 298 -12.31 -3.13 0.78
C GLU A 298 -11.79 -2.94 2.22
N ASN A 299 -10.68 -2.24 2.42
CA ASN A 299 -10.03 -2.20 3.75
C ASN A 299 -9.71 -0.78 4.24
N ILE A 300 -10.30 0.24 3.62
CA ILE A 300 -10.01 1.63 3.97
C ILE A 300 -10.66 1.94 5.32
N LEU A 301 -9.86 2.36 6.30
CA LEU A 301 -10.30 2.77 7.63
C LEU A 301 -10.23 4.28 7.84
N ARG A 302 -9.32 4.95 7.12
CA ARG A 302 -9.10 6.39 7.26
C ARG A 302 -8.96 7.06 5.89
N LEU A 303 -9.75 8.10 5.69
CA LEU A 303 -9.63 9.05 4.59
C LEU A 303 -9.39 10.43 5.18
N ASP A 304 -8.33 11.09 4.74
CA ASP A 304 -8.11 12.48 5.13
C ASP A 304 -9.08 13.43 4.37
N PRO A 305 -9.33 14.65 4.90
CA PRO A 305 -10.35 15.57 4.38
C PRO A 305 -10.18 16.00 2.92
N TYR A 306 -8.98 15.90 2.36
CA TYR A 306 -8.65 16.34 1.00
C TYR A 306 -8.00 15.22 0.19
N ALA A 307 -8.33 13.96 0.50
CA ALA A 307 -7.73 12.79 -0.16
C ALA A 307 -7.87 12.82 -1.70
N PHE A 308 -9.05 13.23 -2.21
CA PHE A 308 -9.34 13.25 -3.64
C PHE A 308 -9.22 14.64 -4.30
N ILE A 309 -8.66 15.63 -3.59
CA ILE A 309 -8.52 16.99 -4.13
C ILE A 309 -7.73 17.00 -5.45
N HIS A 310 -8.23 17.75 -6.43
CA HIS A 310 -7.66 17.86 -7.78
C HIS A 310 -7.62 16.53 -8.56
N MET A 311 -8.42 15.54 -8.14
CA MET A 311 -8.69 14.35 -8.92
C MET A 311 -9.89 14.62 -9.85
N ASN A 312 -9.76 14.22 -11.12
CA ASN A 312 -10.86 14.27 -12.07
C ASN A 312 -11.22 12.83 -12.42
N THR A 313 -12.30 12.29 -11.83
CA THR A 313 -12.74 10.93 -12.12
C THR A 313 -14.23 10.76 -12.34
N ASN A 314 -14.57 9.87 -13.28
CA ASN A 314 -15.93 9.49 -13.61
C ASN A 314 -16.45 8.36 -12.72
N ILE A 315 -15.57 7.47 -12.25
CA ILE A 315 -15.97 6.30 -11.48
C ILE A 315 -15.03 6.17 -10.29
N LEU A 316 -15.60 6.26 -9.10
CA LEU A 316 -14.93 6.09 -7.84
C LEU A 316 -15.55 4.89 -7.11
N LEU A 317 -14.88 3.75 -7.19
CA LEU A 317 -15.25 2.54 -6.49
C LEU A 317 -14.58 2.55 -5.12
N LEU A 318 -15.33 3.03 -4.13
CA LEU A 318 -14.89 3.08 -2.74
C LEU A 318 -15.43 1.90 -1.95
N ASN A 319 -14.51 1.21 -1.30
CA ASN A 319 -14.73 0.54 -0.03
C ASN A 319 -16.00 -0.33 0.08
N GLN A 320 -15.91 -1.57 -0.38
CA GLN A 320 -16.92 -2.59 -0.10
C GLN A 320 -16.78 -3.17 1.33
N SER A 321 -15.95 -2.59 2.21
CA SER A 321 -15.82 -3.07 3.59
C SER A 321 -17.09 -2.86 4.40
N ASP A 322 -17.44 -3.85 5.22
CA ASP A 322 -18.48 -3.73 6.24
C ASP A 322 -18.08 -2.82 7.41
N ASN A 323 -16.77 -2.61 7.63
CA ASN A 323 -16.27 -1.87 8.78
C ASN A 323 -16.12 -0.37 8.52
N PHE A 324 -16.36 0.09 7.29
CA PHE A 324 -16.20 1.49 6.97
C PHE A 324 -17.37 2.32 7.47
N GLN A 325 -17.08 3.24 8.38
CA GLN A 325 -18.07 4.18 8.90
C GLN A 325 -17.74 5.58 8.42
N LEU A 326 -18.70 6.22 7.77
CA LEU A 326 -18.63 7.64 7.44
C LEU A 326 -18.79 8.47 8.71
N ASN A 327 -17.72 9.12 9.14
CA ASN A 327 -17.74 10.09 10.23
C ASN A 327 -17.92 11.49 9.64
N ASP A 328 -19.04 12.14 9.96
CA ASP A 328 -19.38 13.45 9.39
C ASP A 328 -18.33 14.53 9.64
N ASP A 329 -17.64 14.50 10.78
CA ASP A 329 -16.66 15.53 11.13
C ASP A 329 -15.33 15.32 10.40
N LYS A 330 -15.05 14.10 9.95
CA LYS A 330 -13.81 13.74 9.27
C LYS A 330 -13.96 13.64 7.76
N ASN A 331 -15.10 13.12 7.29
CA ASN A 331 -15.28 12.70 5.91
C ASN A 331 -16.13 13.66 5.09
N PHE A 332 -16.86 14.60 5.71
CA PHE A 332 -17.69 15.54 4.95
C PHE A 332 -16.88 16.28 3.89
N CYS A 333 -15.76 16.93 4.27
CA CYS A 333 -14.93 17.67 3.33
C CYS A 333 -14.26 16.78 2.26
N THR A 334 -14.01 15.49 2.55
CA THR A 334 -13.45 14.53 1.58
C THR A 334 -14.33 14.40 0.34
N PHE A 335 -15.65 14.50 0.51
CA PHE A 335 -16.63 14.22 -0.53
C PHE A 335 -17.29 15.48 -1.12
N VAL A 336 -17.09 16.66 -0.52
CA VAL A 336 -17.66 17.93 -1.00
C VAL A 336 -17.29 18.25 -2.45
N GLN A 337 -16.10 17.84 -2.89
CA GLN A 337 -15.64 18.06 -4.26
C GLN A 337 -16.41 17.28 -5.34
N PHE A 338 -17.12 16.21 -4.97
CA PHE A 338 -17.95 15.46 -5.91
C PHE A 338 -19.34 16.10 -6.10
N SER A 339 -19.54 17.32 -5.58
CA SER A 339 -20.70 18.13 -5.93
C SER A 339 -20.79 18.31 -7.45
N PRO A 340 -22.00 18.27 -8.04
CA PRO A 340 -22.22 18.40 -9.47
C PRO A 340 -22.00 19.85 -9.89
N SER A 341 -20.72 20.23 -10.01
CA SER A 341 -20.25 21.47 -10.61
C SER A 341 -19.40 21.19 -11.85
N THR A 342 -19.43 19.98 -12.37
CA THR A 342 -18.72 19.62 -13.60
C THR A 342 -19.56 18.59 -14.34
N ASN A 343 -19.42 18.53 -15.67
CA ASN A 343 -20.04 17.51 -16.54
C ASN A 343 -19.58 16.06 -16.23
N LEU A 344 -18.94 15.83 -15.09
CA LEU A 344 -18.41 14.58 -14.62
C LEU A 344 -19.43 13.97 -13.67
N LYS A 345 -20.17 12.99 -14.18
CA LYS A 345 -21.01 12.15 -13.36
C LYS A 345 -20.12 11.17 -12.62
N THR A 346 -19.64 11.54 -11.43
CA THR A 346 -18.86 10.62 -10.60
C THR A 346 -19.79 9.56 -9.99
N PHE A 347 -19.62 8.30 -10.37
CA PHE A 347 -20.25 7.17 -9.69
C PHE A 347 -19.47 6.89 -8.40
N VAL A 348 -20.15 6.91 -7.24
CA VAL A 348 -19.54 6.50 -5.97
C VAL A 348 -20.25 5.27 -5.44
N GLN A 349 -19.55 4.13 -5.47
CA GLN A 349 -20.03 2.92 -4.82
C GLN A 349 -19.71 2.96 -3.33
N PHE A 350 -20.64 2.50 -2.49
CA PHE A 350 -20.42 2.24 -1.07
C PHE A 350 -20.81 0.80 -0.72
N SER A 351 -20.32 0.30 0.42
CA SER A 351 -20.81 -0.94 1.02
C SER A 351 -22.31 -0.86 1.35
N ASN A 352 -22.99 -2.01 1.23
CA ASN A 352 -24.42 -2.17 1.51
C ASN A 352 -24.77 -1.94 3.00
N ASN A 353 -23.78 -1.97 3.89
CA ASN A 353 -23.95 -1.98 5.34
C ASN A 353 -23.87 -0.60 6.01
N LEU A 354 -23.99 0.50 5.24
CA LEU A 354 -24.13 1.85 5.80
C LEU A 354 -25.50 2.01 6.50
N SER A 355 -25.60 1.49 7.72
CA SER A 355 -26.81 1.55 8.56
C SER A 355 -27.04 2.93 9.18
N TYR A 356 -25.97 3.71 9.37
CA TYR A 356 -26.03 5.07 9.92
C TYR A 356 -26.14 6.11 8.81
N CYS A 357 -27.22 6.90 8.83
CA CYS A 357 -27.48 7.96 7.87
C CYS A 357 -26.67 9.21 8.21
N SER A 358 -25.39 9.20 7.89
CA SER A 358 -24.48 10.32 8.14
C SER A 358 -24.81 11.52 7.24
N CYS A 359 -24.51 12.73 7.70
CA CYS A 359 -24.62 13.94 6.88
C CYS A 359 -23.75 13.89 5.62
N THR A 360 -22.58 13.25 5.66
CA THR A 360 -21.77 13.00 4.47
C THR A 360 -22.51 12.16 3.45
N LEU A 361 -23.14 11.05 3.88
CA LEU A 361 -23.91 10.20 2.99
C LEU A 361 -25.11 10.95 2.40
N ARG A 362 -25.79 11.76 3.23
CA ARG A 362 -26.91 12.60 2.77
C ARG A 362 -26.49 13.62 1.72
N TYR A 363 -25.34 14.26 1.92
CA TYR A 363 -24.76 15.19 0.96
C TYR A 363 -24.49 14.49 -0.38
N LEU A 364 -23.84 13.31 -0.34
CA LEU A 364 -23.56 12.53 -1.53
C LEU A 364 -24.82 12.08 -2.25
N TYR A 365 -25.83 11.58 -1.53
CA TYR A 365 -27.10 11.14 -2.13
C TYR A 365 -27.84 12.25 -2.87
N ARG A 366 -27.72 13.50 -2.40
CA ARG A 366 -28.32 14.68 -3.04
C ARG A 366 -27.59 15.10 -4.31
N HIS A 367 -26.26 15.00 -4.29
CA HIS A 367 -25.39 15.62 -5.28
C HIS A 367 -24.89 14.63 -6.34
N LEU A 368 -24.88 13.33 -6.07
CA LEU A 368 -24.58 12.30 -7.05
C LEU A 368 -25.83 11.89 -7.83
N ASP A 369 -25.63 11.46 -9.07
CA ASP A 369 -26.70 10.88 -9.88
C ASP A 369 -27.21 9.60 -9.19
N LYS A 370 -28.52 9.53 -8.91
CA LYS A 370 -29.11 8.39 -8.19
C LYS A 370 -29.00 7.08 -8.96
N SER A 371 -28.93 7.13 -10.29
CA SER A 371 -28.65 5.96 -11.12
C SER A 371 -27.24 5.41 -10.90
N LEU A 372 -26.36 6.25 -10.35
CA LEU A 372 -24.97 5.97 -10.07
C LEU A 372 -24.69 5.67 -8.59
N MET A 373 -25.73 5.41 -7.81
CA MET A 373 -25.59 4.76 -6.52
C MET A 373 -26.05 3.31 -6.67
N SER A 374 -25.13 2.37 -6.41
CA SER A 374 -25.39 0.93 -6.53
C SER A 374 -26.59 0.45 -5.72
N LEU A 375 -26.91 1.15 -4.62
CA LEU A 375 -28.06 0.90 -3.76
C LEU A 375 -28.55 2.22 -3.14
N THR A 376 -29.86 2.34 -2.99
CA THR A 376 -30.44 3.26 -2.00
C THR A 376 -29.95 2.82 -0.62
N PRO A 377 -29.20 3.66 0.13
CA PRO A 377 -28.75 3.27 1.46
C PRO A 377 -29.95 2.87 2.31
N TYR A 378 -29.80 1.93 3.24
CA TYR A 378 -30.92 1.42 4.03
C TYR A 378 -31.70 2.55 4.73
N CYS A 379 -31.01 3.63 5.09
CA CYS A 379 -31.63 4.80 5.69
C CYS A 379 -32.53 5.64 4.76
N TYR A 380 -32.52 5.37 3.46
CA TYR A 380 -33.42 5.94 2.46
C TYR A 380 -34.55 4.98 2.03
N SER A 381 -34.53 3.71 2.50
CA SER A 381 -35.47 2.69 2.04
C SER A 381 -36.92 2.92 2.50
N ASN A 382 -37.14 3.68 3.58
CA ASN A 382 -38.46 3.89 4.20
C ASN A 382 -38.85 5.37 4.40
N SER A 383 -38.03 6.32 3.96
CA SER A 383 -38.25 7.75 4.18
C SER A 383 -38.97 8.40 2.99
N SER A 384 -40.09 9.07 3.25
CA SER A 384 -40.77 9.88 2.23
C SER A 384 -39.90 11.07 1.82
N LEU A 385 -40.06 11.56 0.58
CA LEU A 385 -39.31 12.73 0.05
C LEU A 385 -39.35 13.95 1.00
N TYR A 386 -40.46 14.12 1.71
CA TYR A 386 -40.65 15.18 2.71
C TYR A 386 -39.72 15.03 3.92
N ILE A 387 -39.56 13.82 4.44
CA ILE A 387 -38.65 13.52 5.55
C ILE A 387 -37.21 13.86 5.17
N LEU A 388 -36.81 13.57 3.93
CA LEU A 388 -35.47 13.90 3.43
C LEU A 388 -35.18 15.40 3.50
N THR A 389 -36.14 16.26 3.11
CA THR A 389 -35.93 17.73 3.16
C THR A 389 -35.83 18.29 4.58
N GLN A 390 -36.54 17.70 5.56
CA GLN A 390 -36.40 18.10 6.96
C GLN A 390 -35.09 17.60 7.55
N GLU A 391 -34.67 16.39 7.20
CA GLU A 391 -33.42 15.78 7.65
C GLU A 391 -32.17 16.52 7.16
N GLU A 392 -32.24 17.22 6.02
CA GLU A 392 -31.14 18.06 5.55
C GLU A 392 -30.84 19.23 6.50
N ARG A 393 -31.88 19.84 7.11
CA ARG A 393 -31.70 20.93 8.08
C ARG A 393 -30.93 20.46 9.32
N ILE A 394 -31.10 19.19 9.68
CA ILE A 394 -30.41 18.56 10.82
C ILE A 394 -28.89 18.54 10.59
N CYS A 395 -28.46 18.43 9.33
CA CYS A 395 -27.05 18.32 9.00
C CYS A 395 -26.30 19.65 8.94
N HIS A 396 -27.01 20.78 8.98
CA HIS A 396 -26.42 22.12 8.91
C HIS A 396 -25.34 22.24 7.82
N PHE A 397 -25.64 21.79 6.59
CA PHE A 397 -24.65 21.70 5.51
C PHE A 397 -23.86 22.99 5.28
N GLU A 398 -24.51 24.15 5.37
CA GLU A 398 -23.83 25.45 5.26
C GLU A 398 -22.70 25.60 6.30
N LYS A 399 -22.97 25.25 7.56
CA LYS A 399 -21.97 25.33 8.64
C LYS A 399 -20.83 24.33 8.42
N ARG A 400 -21.13 23.13 7.92
CA ARG A 400 -20.12 22.10 7.62
C ARG A 400 -19.27 22.48 6.40
N LEU A 401 -19.88 23.03 5.35
CA LEU A 401 -19.16 23.55 4.18
C LEU A 401 -18.21 24.69 4.59
N LEU A 402 -18.62 25.57 5.50
CA LEU A 402 -17.74 26.60 6.06
C LEU A 402 -16.56 26.05 6.87
N GLN A 403 -16.59 24.79 7.29
CA GLN A 403 -15.45 24.11 7.95
C GLN A 403 -14.46 23.52 6.94
N CYS A 404 -14.84 23.38 5.67
CA CYS A 404 -13.95 22.90 4.62
C CYS A 404 -13.12 24.06 4.06
N ASP A 405 -11.82 23.86 3.89
CA ASP A 405 -10.92 24.88 3.33
C ASP A 405 -11.10 25.02 1.81
N ILE A 406 -11.62 23.98 1.17
CA ILE A 406 -11.89 23.92 -0.27
C ILE A 406 -13.38 23.76 -0.50
N LEU A 407 -13.90 24.57 -1.41
CA LEU A 407 -15.27 24.58 -1.86
C LEU A 407 -15.30 24.39 -3.38
N PRO A 408 -16.36 23.79 -3.94
CA PRO A 408 -16.49 23.61 -5.38
C PRO A 408 -16.58 24.97 -6.09
N ASP A 409 -15.96 25.07 -7.27
CA ASP A 409 -15.75 26.34 -7.99
C ASP A 409 -17.06 26.99 -8.49
N GLU A 410 -18.11 26.21 -8.75
CA GLU A 410 -19.38 26.71 -9.30
C GLU A 410 -20.48 26.90 -8.24
N GLY A 411 -20.12 27.13 -6.98
CA GLY A 411 -21.11 27.31 -5.91
C GLY A 411 -21.91 26.04 -5.61
N ILE A 412 -22.84 26.13 -4.65
CA ILE A 412 -23.63 24.99 -4.16
C ILE A 412 -25.08 25.40 -3.96
N THR A 413 -26.02 24.58 -4.45
CA THR A 413 -27.46 24.75 -4.16
C THR A 413 -27.86 23.99 -2.89
N ILE A 414 -28.07 24.72 -1.80
CA ILE A 414 -28.52 24.17 -0.51
C ILE A 414 -29.96 24.65 -0.27
N TYR A 415 -30.87 23.74 0.04
CA TYR A 415 -32.29 24.05 0.27
C TYR A 415 -33.00 24.81 -0.88
N GLY A 416 -32.60 24.55 -2.12
CA GLY A 416 -33.16 25.24 -3.30
C GLY A 416 -32.65 26.66 -3.52
N LYS A 417 -31.74 27.14 -2.65
CA LYS A 417 -31.04 28.41 -2.82
C LYS A 417 -29.62 28.14 -3.30
N TYR A 418 -29.23 28.80 -4.38
CA TYR A 418 -27.87 28.75 -4.91
C TYR A 418 -26.96 29.70 -4.13
N TYR A 419 -25.84 29.18 -3.62
CA TYR A 419 -24.82 29.94 -2.91
C TYR A 419 -23.56 29.96 -3.76
N ASN A 420 -23.14 31.13 -4.20
CA ASN A 420 -21.85 31.30 -4.89
C ASN A 420 -20.70 31.03 -3.90
N VAL A 421 -19.59 30.48 -4.37
CA VAL A 421 -18.35 30.28 -3.60
C VAL A 421 -17.92 31.56 -2.87
N SER A 422 -18.12 32.72 -3.50
CA SER A 422 -17.82 34.04 -2.91
C SER A 422 -18.57 34.30 -1.59
N TYR A 423 -19.78 33.77 -1.42
CA TYR A 423 -20.53 33.86 -0.17
C TYR A 423 -19.82 33.13 0.96
N PHE A 424 -19.38 31.89 0.71
CA PHE A 424 -18.69 31.10 1.72
C PHE A 424 -17.32 31.69 2.06
N TYR A 425 -16.58 32.19 1.07
CA TYR A 425 -15.33 32.90 1.32
C TYR A 425 -15.55 34.16 2.18
N GLN A 426 -16.58 34.97 1.90
CA GLN A 426 -16.93 36.11 2.75
C GLN A 426 -17.26 35.68 4.19
N GLN A 427 -18.00 34.59 4.36
CA GLN A 427 -18.33 34.06 5.69
C GLN A 427 -17.10 33.51 6.44
N GLN A 428 -16.18 32.84 5.74
CA GLN A 428 -14.91 32.39 6.33
C GLN A 428 -14.03 33.58 6.73
N ILE A 429 -13.91 34.60 5.88
CA ILE A 429 -13.15 35.83 6.18
C ILE A 429 -13.76 36.57 7.37
N THR A 430 -15.08 36.70 7.45
CA THR A 430 -15.73 37.35 8.60
C THR A 430 -15.53 36.56 9.90
N LYS A 431 -15.59 35.23 9.85
CA LYS A 431 -15.26 34.37 10.99
C LYS A 431 -13.80 34.51 11.42
N GLN A 432 -12.86 34.52 10.48
CA GLN A 432 -11.44 34.76 10.75
C GLN A 432 -11.23 36.16 11.34
N LYS A 433 -11.87 37.21 10.80
CA LYS A 433 -11.82 38.57 11.36
C LYS A 433 -12.36 38.63 12.79
N ASN A 434 -13.45 37.92 13.10
CA ASN A 434 -13.99 37.84 14.46
C ASN A 434 -13.04 37.09 15.41
N GLN A 435 -12.41 36.00 14.96
CA GLN A 435 -11.39 35.30 15.74
C GLN A 435 -10.15 36.18 15.97
N LEU A 436 -9.67 36.89 14.95
CA LEU A 436 -8.58 37.85 15.05
C LEU A 436 -8.95 39.01 16.00
N SER A 437 -10.16 39.54 15.90
CA SER A 437 -10.66 40.59 16.81
C SER A 437 -10.68 40.10 18.26
N ASN A 438 -11.17 38.88 18.51
CA ASN A 438 -11.17 38.28 19.84
C ASN A 438 -9.74 38.04 20.35
N PHE A 439 -8.85 37.55 19.48
CA PHE A 439 -7.43 37.36 19.80
C PHE A 439 -6.75 38.69 20.16
N PHE A 440 -7.01 39.76 19.42
CA PHE A 440 -6.50 41.10 19.72
C PHE A 440 -7.08 41.66 21.01
N ARG A 441 -8.38 41.47 21.28
CA ARG A 441 -8.97 41.85 22.58
C ARG A 441 -8.23 41.15 23.73
N HIS A 442 -8.01 39.83 23.62
CA HIS A 442 -7.31 39.08 24.66
C HIS A 442 -5.84 39.52 24.81
N ARG A 443 -5.13 39.79 23.71
CA ARG A 443 -3.75 40.33 23.77
C ARG A 443 -3.68 41.71 24.39
N ILE A 444 -4.63 42.60 24.10
CA ILE A 444 -4.70 43.93 24.75
C ILE A 444 -4.89 43.76 26.26
N TYR A 445 -5.76 42.84 26.69
CA TYR A 445 -5.89 42.49 28.11
C TYR A 445 -4.56 42.05 28.72
N TYR A 446 -3.82 41.12 28.09
CA TYR A 446 -2.53 40.69 28.62
C TYR A 446 -1.48 41.81 28.64
N ILE A 447 -1.43 42.66 27.60
CA ILE A 447 -0.49 43.79 27.52
C ILE A 447 -0.78 44.84 28.61
N VAL A 448 -2.04 45.03 29.01
CA VAL A 448 -2.42 45.97 30.07
C VAL A 448 -2.32 45.33 31.46
N LEU A 449 -2.69 44.05 31.60
CA LEU A 449 -2.72 43.36 32.89
C LEU A 449 -1.30 43.04 33.39
N LEU A 450 -0.38 42.67 32.49
CA LEU A 450 1.01 42.35 32.84
C LEU A 450 1.75 43.52 33.56
N PRO A 451 1.77 44.77 33.05
CA PRO A 451 2.42 45.88 33.75
C PRO A 451 1.72 46.24 35.06
N ILE A 452 0.39 46.11 35.15
CA ILE A 452 -0.33 46.31 36.42
C ILE A 452 0.13 45.27 37.45
N LEU A 453 0.24 44.00 37.05
CA LEU A 453 0.73 42.92 37.91
C LEU A 453 2.17 43.17 38.38
N ILE A 454 3.04 43.66 37.48
CA ILE A 454 4.42 44.06 37.82
C ILE A 454 4.43 45.22 38.81
N ILE A 455 3.60 46.26 38.62
CA ILE A 455 3.49 47.39 39.54
C ILE A 455 3.03 46.92 40.92
N ILE A 456 2.00 46.06 40.99
CA ILE A 456 1.52 45.48 42.26
C ILE A 456 2.64 44.69 42.93
N LEU A 457 3.39 43.87 42.18
CA LEU A 457 4.52 43.11 42.72
C LEU A 457 5.62 44.04 43.27
N CYS A 458 5.95 45.12 42.54
CA CYS A 458 6.90 46.14 42.98
C CYS A 458 6.43 46.85 44.26
N LEU A 459 5.13 47.16 44.39
CA LEU A 459 4.56 47.75 45.58
C LEU A 459 4.63 46.80 46.78
N ILE A 460 4.36 45.51 46.60
CA ILE A 460 4.49 44.48 47.64
C ILE A 460 5.95 44.38 48.11
N ILE A 461 6.90 44.29 47.17
CA ILE A 461 8.35 44.24 47.48
C ILE A 461 8.78 45.50 48.23
N ARG A 462 8.32 46.68 47.81
CA ARG A 462 8.64 47.96 48.47
C ARG A 462 8.07 48.01 49.88
N GLN A 463 6.85 47.51 50.09
CA GLN A 463 6.21 47.44 51.40
C GLN A 463 6.95 46.48 52.34
N GLN A 464 7.37 45.31 51.85
CA GLN A 464 8.19 44.37 52.59
C GLN A 464 9.54 44.98 53.00
N LYS A 465 10.23 45.65 52.06
CA LYS A 465 11.50 46.35 52.35
C LYS A 465 11.32 47.44 53.41
N ASN A 466 10.21 48.19 53.37
CA ASN A 466 9.94 49.22 54.37
C ASN A 466 9.65 48.62 55.75
N ARG A 467 8.90 47.49 55.82
CA ARG A 467 8.72 46.73 57.07
C ARG A 467 10.06 46.27 57.63
N HIS A 468 10.93 45.73 56.77
CA HIS A 468 12.25 45.24 57.18
C HIS A 468 13.14 46.38 57.71
N ASN A 469 13.17 47.53 57.02
CA ASN A 469 13.88 48.72 57.49
C ASN A 469 13.33 49.26 58.81
N ASN A 470 12.02 49.23 59.02
CA ASN A 470 11.41 49.65 60.28
C ASN A 470 11.73 48.68 61.43
N THR A 471 11.72 47.37 61.17
CA THR A 471 12.19 46.38 62.15
C THR A 471 13.67 46.55 62.45
N TYR A 472 14.53 46.80 61.45
CA TYR A 472 15.95 47.09 61.66
C TYR A 472 16.17 48.36 62.48
N ARG A 473 15.45 49.45 62.17
CA ARG A 473 15.52 50.69 62.97
C ARG A 473 15.05 50.45 64.40
N HIS A 474 14.01 49.65 64.61
CA HIS A 474 13.52 49.33 65.94
C HIS A 474 14.53 48.45 66.71
N LEU A 475 15.11 47.44 66.06
CA LEU A 475 16.14 46.57 66.64
C LEU A 475 17.39 47.38 66.99
N HIS A 476 17.83 48.27 66.10
CA HIS A 476 18.96 49.16 66.34
C HIS A 476 18.69 50.14 67.49
N ARG A 477 17.45 50.64 67.65
CA ARG A 477 17.07 51.45 68.83
C ARG A 477 17.10 50.63 70.13
N LEU A 478 16.68 49.36 70.11
CA LEU A 478 16.74 48.46 71.26
C LEU A 478 18.19 48.12 71.63
N LEU A 479 19.04 47.82 70.64
CA LEU A 479 20.46 47.56 70.85
C LEU A 479 21.20 48.81 71.36
N LYS A 480 20.90 50.00 70.82
CA LYS A 480 21.51 51.27 71.28
C LYS A 480 21.08 51.64 72.71
N ARG A 481 19.85 51.32 73.14
CA ARG A 481 19.42 51.49 74.54
C ARG A 481 20.15 50.53 75.49
N ARG A 482 20.50 49.32 75.04
CA ARG A 482 21.23 48.33 75.87
C ARG A 482 22.70 48.73 76.11
N ILE A 483 23.30 49.51 75.22
CA ILE A 483 24.69 49.98 75.37
C ILE A 483 24.79 51.16 76.35
N ILE A 484 23.75 51.99 76.47
CA ILE A 484 23.78 53.17 77.37
C ILE A 484 23.49 52.79 78.83
N SER A 485 22.84 51.66 79.11
CA SER A 485 22.57 51.21 80.49
C SER A 485 23.66 50.31 81.09
N ARG A 486 24.84 50.19 80.44
CA ARG A 486 25.94 49.31 80.90
C ARG A 486 27.28 50.04 81.00
N ASN A 487 27.23 51.35 81.27
CA ASN A 487 28.38 52.17 81.63
C ASN A 487 28.15 52.84 82.99
N GLU A 488 27.80 52.04 84.00
CA GLU A 488 28.10 52.36 85.40
C GLU A 488 28.59 51.09 86.10
N ASN A 489 29.89 51.11 86.36
CA ASN A 489 30.61 50.44 87.44
C ASN A 489 30.81 48.92 87.41
N ILE A 490 31.98 48.54 87.94
CA ILE A 490 32.50 47.20 88.26
C ILE A 490 33.36 46.63 87.11
N SER A 491 34.66 46.93 87.02
CA SER A 491 35.80 46.61 87.91
C SER A 491 35.98 45.11 88.18
N THR A 492 37.22 44.68 87.95
CA THR A 492 37.88 43.41 88.32
C THR A 492 37.56 42.16 87.51
N ASN A 493 38.58 41.77 86.72
CA ASN A 493 39.11 40.42 86.56
C ASN A 493 38.16 39.25 86.85
N GLU A 494 37.76 38.55 85.80
CA GLU A 494 37.75 37.09 85.83
C GLU A 494 37.73 36.53 84.40
N THR A 495 38.68 35.65 84.15
CA THR A 495 38.81 34.76 83.01
C THR A 495 37.60 33.85 82.90
N PHE A 496 36.89 33.87 81.77
CA PHE A 496 35.95 32.80 81.41
C PHE A 496 36.08 32.42 79.94
N ASP A 497 36.60 31.21 79.74
CA ASP A 497 36.51 30.39 78.55
C ASP A 497 35.05 30.16 78.13
N ILE A 498 34.70 30.45 76.88
CA ILE A 498 33.51 29.86 76.23
C ILE A 498 33.80 29.55 74.75
N ILE A 499 34.18 28.29 74.51
CA ILE A 499 33.57 27.32 73.57
C ILE A 499 33.25 27.84 72.15
N TYR A 500 34.16 27.57 71.20
CA TYR A 500 33.82 27.44 69.78
C TYR A 500 33.06 26.12 69.57
N HIS A 501 31.74 26.20 69.43
CA HIS A 501 30.96 25.10 68.85
C HIS A 501 31.16 25.07 67.33
N HIS A 502 32.12 24.25 66.89
CA HIS A 502 32.26 23.83 65.51
C HIS A 502 31.10 22.86 65.20
N THR A 503 30.06 23.32 64.52
CA THR A 503 29.03 22.46 63.95
C THR A 503 29.44 22.09 62.53
N THR A 504 29.95 20.87 62.41
CA THR A 504 30.09 20.13 61.15
C THR A 504 28.71 19.68 60.68
N GLU A 505 28.15 20.33 59.66
CA GLU A 505 27.07 19.74 58.88
C GLU A 505 27.63 19.10 57.61
N ILE A 506 27.52 17.78 57.63
CA ILE A 506 27.65 16.84 56.54
C ILE A 506 26.50 17.10 55.56
N PHE A 507 26.80 17.39 54.30
CA PHE A 507 25.85 17.17 53.21
C PHE A 507 26.54 16.41 52.07
N ASP A 508 26.04 15.20 51.87
CA ASP A 508 26.43 14.25 50.84
C ASP A 508 26.21 14.77 49.41
N PRO A 509 26.99 14.25 48.44
CA PRO A 509 26.87 14.61 47.04
C PRO A 509 25.83 13.71 46.36
N MET A 510 24.79 14.30 45.77
CA MET A 510 23.97 13.57 44.80
C MET A 510 23.59 14.41 43.57
N SER A 511 23.93 13.80 42.43
CA SER A 511 23.15 13.79 41.20
C SER A 511 23.14 15.06 40.35
N SER A 512 24.20 15.17 39.55
CA SER A 512 24.15 15.62 38.17
C SER A 512 23.00 14.93 37.38
N ARG A 513 22.01 15.71 36.95
CA ARG A 513 21.18 15.35 35.79
C ARG A 513 21.08 16.52 34.82
N ALA A 514 21.79 16.34 33.71
CA ALA A 514 21.64 17.10 32.50
C ALA A 514 20.20 16.96 31.96
N TYR A 515 19.56 18.09 31.66
CA TYR A 515 18.38 18.09 30.80
C TYR A 515 18.84 18.14 29.35
N ILE A 516 18.58 17.02 28.66
CA ILE A 516 18.63 16.90 27.22
C ILE A 516 17.46 17.70 26.65
N ALA A 517 17.78 18.70 25.83
CA ALA A 517 16.82 19.29 24.90
C ALA A 517 16.47 18.23 23.84
N THR A 518 15.21 17.79 23.84
CA THR A 518 14.62 17.08 22.70
C THR A 518 13.70 18.04 21.98
N SER A 519 14.13 18.41 20.77
CA SER A 519 13.26 18.85 19.69
C SER A 519 12.39 17.68 19.22
N VAL A 520 11.08 17.86 19.27
CA VAL A 520 10.12 17.40 18.25
C VAL A 520 9.10 18.51 18.05
#